data_AF-A0A950T2P7-F1
#
_entry.id   AF-A0A950T2P7-F1
#
_cell.length_a   1.000
_cell.length_b   1.000
_cell.length_c   1.000
_cell.angle_alpha   90.00
_cell.angle_beta   90.00
_cell.angle_gamma   90.00
#
_symmetry.space_group_name_H-M   'P 1'
#
loop_
_entity.id
_entity.type
_entity.pdbx_description
1 polymer ?
#
loop_
_entity_poly.entity_id
_entity_poly.type
_entity_poly.pdbx_seq_one_letter_code
_entity_poly.pdbx_strand_id
1 'polypeptide(L)'
;NLIAADTDEEAEQLADRLATLSHLKRPSSAAASSHGGNKASPAVNMIGTAQFCGSPQTLVKQLKALHDLGIGAVDLVIPTGLMSQEKVLHSLELLGKEVLPRIHEFGAAG
;
A
#
# COMPACT_ATOMS: atom_id res chain seq x y z
N ASN A 1 -1.41 1.54 2.42
CA ASN A 1 -1.95 0.19 2.11
C ASN A 1 -1.58 -0.18 0.69
N LEU A 2 -1.15 -1.43 0.45
CA LEU A 2 -0.76 -1.93 -0.86
C LEU A 2 -1.62 -3.12 -1.29
N ILE A 3 -2.13 -3.06 -2.52
CA ILE A 3 -2.86 -4.13 -3.20
C ILE A 3 -2.20 -4.32 -4.57
N ALA A 4 -1.59 -5.49 -4.79
CA ALA A 4 -0.99 -5.85 -6.07
C ALA A 4 -1.78 -7.01 -6.69
N ALA A 5 -2.20 -6.84 -7.93
CA ALA A 5 -2.82 -7.89 -8.73
C ALA A 5 -2.19 -7.90 -10.13
N ASP A 6 -2.46 -8.92 -10.93
CA ASP A 6 -1.89 -9.02 -12.28
C ASP A 6 -2.38 -7.89 -13.21
N THR A 7 -3.60 -7.38 -12.95
CA THR A 7 -4.22 -6.27 -13.70
C THR A 7 -4.69 -5.15 -12.77
N ASP A 8 -4.80 -3.94 -13.33
CA ASP A 8 -5.31 -2.78 -12.59
C ASP A 8 -6.79 -2.96 -12.20
N GLU A 9 -7.60 -3.54 -13.09
CA GLU A 9 -9.03 -3.81 -12.83
C GLU A 9 -9.22 -4.80 -11.66
N GLU A 10 -8.44 -5.88 -11.60
CA GLU A 10 -8.51 -6.81 -10.46
C GLU A 10 -8.07 -6.16 -9.15
N ALA A 11 -7.04 -5.31 -9.20
CA ALA A 11 -6.58 -4.59 -8.04
C ALA A 11 -7.67 -3.63 -7.53
N GLU A 12 -8.30 -2.86 -8.42
CA GLU A 12 -9.43 -1.98 -8.09
C GLU A 12 -10.61 -2.75 -7.50
N GLN A 13 -10.97 -3.90 -8.07
CA GLN A 13 -12.04 -4.74 -7.51
C GLN A 13 -11.71 -5.21 -6.10
N LEU A 14 -10.46 -5.59 -5.85
CA LEU A 14 -10.00 -5.97 -4.51
C LEU A 14 -10.03 -4.77 -3.55
N ALA A 15 -9.64 -3.59 -4.00
CA ALA A 15 -9.70 -2.35 -3.23
C ALA A 15 -11.14 -1.95 -2.89
N ASP A 16 -12.06 -2.01 -3.86
CA ASP A 16 -13.48 -1.70 -3.68
C ASP A 16 -14.15 -2.72 -2.75
N ARG A 17 -13.83 -4.01 -2.89
CA ARG A 17 -14.28 -5.04 -1.93
C ARG A 17 -13.76 -4.80 -0.51
N LEU A 18 -12.51 -4.34 -0.39
CA LEU A 18 -11.94 -3.96 0.90
C LEU A 18 -12.71 -2.78 1.50
N ALA A 19 -12.95 -1.75 0.69
CA ALA A 19 -13.68 -0.55 1.07
C ALA A 19 -15.09 -0.93 1.52
N THR A 20 -15.82 -1.72 0.73
CA THR A 20 -17.21 -2.13 0.96
C THR A 20 -17.41 -2.92 2.24
N LEU A 21 -16.47 -3.80 2.58
CA LEU A 21 -16.50 -4.53 3.85
C LEU A 21 -16.20 -3.64 5.06
N SER A 22 -15.41 -2.56 4.90
CA SER A 22 -15.26 -1.55 5.96
C SER A 22 -16.52 -0.70 6.20
N HIS A 23 -17.48 -0.63 5.27
CA HIS A 23 -18.75 0.07 5.52
C HIS A 23 -19.76 -0.75 6.35
N LEU A 24 -19.63 -2.08 6.35
CA LEU A 24 -20.50 -3.00 7.11
C LEU A 24 -20.18 -3.00 8.62
N LYS A 25 -19.26 -2.13 9.05
CA LYS A 25 -18.97 -1.78 10.45
C LYS A 25 -19.15 -0.27 10.63
N ARG A 26 -20.36 0.18 10.95
CA ARG A 26 -20.65 1.53 11.49
C ARG A 26 -21.09 1.41 12.96
N PRO A 27 -20.79 2.38 13.85
CA PRO A 27 -20.40 3.77 13.61
C PRO A 27 -19.05 4.18 14.24
N SER A 28 -18.66 5.43 13.97
CA SER A 28 -17.58 6.22 14.55
C SER A 28 -17.05 5.75 15.92
N SER A 29 -15.75 5.43 15.98
CA SER A 29 -14.91 5.85 17.09
C SER A 29 -13.73 6.58 16.51
N ALA A 30 -13.68 7.89 16.77
CA ALA A 30 -12.39 8.55 16.92
C ALA A 30 -11.52 7.72 17.89
N ALA A 31 -10.24 7.60 17.56
CA ALA A 31 -9.18 6.99 18.36
C ALA A 31 -9.33 5.49 18.72
N ALA A 32 -8.56 4.63 18.04
CA ALA A 32 -7.65 3.68 18.68
C ALA A 32 -6.94 2.81 17.62
N SER A 33 -5.70 3.17 17.30
CA SER A 33 -4.67 2.15 17.09
C SER A 33 -3.57 2.46 18.08
N SER A 34 -3.68 1.84 19.25
CA SER A 34 -2.62 1.75 20.24
C SER A 34 -1.62 0.69 19.79
N HIS A 35 -0.41 1.11 19.42
CA HIS A 35 0.81 0.31 19.57
C HIS A 35 1.95 1.26 19.94
N GLY A 36 2.41 1.17 21.20
CA GLY A 36 3.75 1.54 21.67
C GLY A 36 4.13 3.02 21.60
N GLY A 37 4.17 3.70 22.74
CA GLY A 37 4.51 5.12 22.83
C GLY A 37 5.92 5.44 22.31
N ASN A 38 5.99 6.39 21.38
CA ASN A 38 7.06 7.35 21.35
C ASN A 38 6.48 8.68 20.85
N LYS A 39 6.70 9.77 21.59
CA LYS A 39 6.19 11.11 21.24
C LYS A 39 6.83 11.56 19.92
N ALA A 40 6.11 11.43 18.81
CA ALA A 40 6.52 11.95 17.51
C ALA A 40 5.66 13.16 17.15
N SER A 41 6.34 14.23 16.79
CA SER A 41 5.89 15.59 16.46
C SER A 41 4.72 15.65 15.45
N PRO A 42 3.93 16.75 15.42
CA PRO A 42 2.81 16.93 14.50
C PRO A 42 3.28 17.32 13.08
N ALA A 43 4.29 16.64 12.55
CA ALA A 43 4.77 16.82 11.20
C ALA A 43 4.30 15.62 10.35
N VAL A 44 3.32 15.89 9.49
CA VAL A 44 2.93 15.08 8.32
C VAL A 44 2.20 13.76 8.65
N ASN A 45 0.96 13.89 9.13
CA ASN A 45 -0.03 12.80 9.06
C ASN A 45 -0.72 12.71 7.66
N MET A 46 -0.12 13.28 6.60
CA MET A 46 -0.60 13.11 5.22
C MET A 46 -0.14 11.80 4.57
N ILE A 47 0.80 11.08 5.20
CA ILE A 47 1.29 9.78 4.72
C ILE A 47 0.41 8.62 5.24
N GLY A 48 -0.61 8.91 6.04
CA GLY A 48 -1.47 7.90 6.69
C GLY A 48 -2.57 7.28 5.80
N THR A 49 -2.77 7.74 4.56
CA THR A 49 -3.89 7.28 3.70
C THR A 49 -3.51 6.92 2.27
N ALA A 50 -2.23 6.92 1.92
CA ALA A 50 -1.82 6.51 0.57
C ALA A 50 -2.15 5.02 0.35
N GLN A 51 -3.07 4.77 -0.57
CA GLN A 51 -3.42 3.44 -1.05
C GLN A 51 -2.75 3.23 -2.41
N PHE A 52 -1.84 2.27 -2.46
CA PHE A 52 -1.20 1.79 -3.67
C PHE A 52 -1.99 0.59 -4.15
N CYS A 53 -2.53 0.69 -5.35
CA CYS A 53 -3.40 -0.33 -5.91
C CYS A 53 -3.18 -0.38 -7.42
N GLY A 54 -2.91 -1.56 -7.94
CA GLY A 54 -2.77 -1.77 -9.37
C GLY A 54 -1.93 -2.97 -9.74
N SER A 55 -1.64 -3.05 -11.03
CA SER A 55 -0.63 -3.93 -11.61
C SER A 55 0.77 -3.57 -11.12
N PRO A 56 1.76 -4.49 -11.23
CA PRO A 56 3.14 -4.18 -10.88
C PRO A 56 3.68 -2.93 -11.56
N GLN A 57 3.28 -2.68 -12.81
CA GLN A 57 3.71 -1.50 -13.58
C GLN A 57 3.12 -0.20 -13.00
N THR A 58 1.85 -0.23 -12.59
CA THR A 58 1.17 0.90 -11.96
C THR A 58 1.77 1.21 -10.59
N LEU A 59 2.06 0.18 -9.79
CA LEU A 59 2.71 0.33 -8.49
C LEU A 59 4.11 0.96 -8.62
N VAL A 60 4.91 0.51 -9.60
CA VAL A 60 6.22 1.11 -9.89
C VAL A 60 6.10 2.58 -10.27
N LYS A 61 5.11 2.97 -11.09
CA LYS A 61 4.87 4.38 -11.44
C LYS A 61 4.48 5.22 -10.22
N GLN A 62 3.59 4.70 -9.37
CA GLN A 62 3.16 5.38 -8.15
C GLN A 62 4.34 5.56 -7.17
N LEU A 63 5.16 4.52 -6.99
CA LEU A 63 6.34 4.57 -6.12
C LEU A 63 7.45 5.46 -6.71
N LYS A 64 7.61 5.49 -8.03
CA LYS A 64 8.52 6.42 -8.71
C LYS A 64 8.10 7.86 -8.47
N ALA A 65 6.81 8.18 -8.56
CA ALA A 65 6.32 9.52 -8.25
C ALA A 65 6.69 9.92 -6.81
N LEU A 66 6.54 9.03 -5.83
CA LEU A 66 6.98 9.32 -4.46
C LEU A 66 8.50 9.54 -4.35
N HIS A 67 9.28 8.71 -5.02
CA HIS A 67 10.74 8.85 -5.06
C HIS A 67 11.16 10.19 -5.66
N ASP A 68 10.53 10.61 -6.77
CA ASP A 68 10.79 11.89 -7.43
C ASP A 68 10.39 13.10 -6.55
N LEU A 69 9.44 12.90 -5.62
CA LEU A 69 9.10 13.87 -4.57
C LEU A 69 10.13 13.89 -3.40
N GLY A 70 11.17 13.06 -3.45
CA GLY A 70 12.22 12.98 -2.43
C GLY A 70 11.90 12.05 -1.27
N ILE A 71 10.90 11.18 -1.39
CA ILE A 71 10.57 10.20 -0.36
C ILE A 71 11.53 9.00 -0.47
N GLY A 72 12.47 8.90 0.49
CA GLY A 72 13.48 7.85 0.51
C GLY A 72 13.04 6.52 1.13
N ALA A 73 11.91 6.48 1.82
CA ALA A 73 11.38 5.25 2.45
C ALA A 73 9.86 5.27 2.47
N VAL A 74 9.24 4.11 2.18
CA VAL A 74 7.79 3.91 2.21
C VAL A 74 7.50 2.63 2.99
N ASP A 75 6.58 2.70 3.94
CA ASP A 75 6.06 1.53 4.63
C ASP A 75 4.81 1.01 3.91
N LEU A 76 4.82 -0.26 3.51
CA LEU A 76 3.80 -0.87 2.67
C LEU A 76 3.10 -2.00 3.43
N VAL A 77 1.85 -1.73 3.82
CA VAL A 77 1.00 -2.70 4.52
C VAL A 77 0.08 -3.40 3.52
N ILE A 78 0.20 -4.72 3.41
CA ILE A 78 -0.73 -5.57 2.65
C ILE A 78 -1.85 -6.04 3.59
N PRO A 79 -3.13 -5.74 3.28
CA PRO A 79 -4.23 -6.09 4.16
C PRO A 79 -4.50 -7.60 4.14
N THR A 80 -4.32 -8.26 5.28
CA THR A 80 -4.52 -9.71 5.42
C THR A 80 -5.93 -10.11 5.86
N GLY A 81 -6.66 -9.21 6.53
CA GLY A 81 -7.95 -9.54 7.16
C GLY A 81 -9.16 -9.58 6.22
N LEU A 82 -9.03 -9.03 5.00
CA LEU A 82 -10.14 -8.88 4.05
C LEU A 82 -9.84 -9.51 2.67
N MET A 83 -8.66 -10.12 2.51
CA MET A 83 -8.24 -10.86 1.33
C MET A 83 -8.08 -12.34 1.67
N SER A 84 -8.24 -13.22 0.68
CA SER A 84 -7.83 -14.61 0.87
C SER A 84 -6.32 -14.69 1.07
N GLN A 85 -5.86 -15.69 1.81
CA GLN A 85 -4.43 -15.93 2.03
C GLN A 85 -3.67 -16.06 0.70
N GLU A 86 -4.26 -16.72 -0.29
CA GLU A 86 -3.70 -16.87 -1.63
C GLU A 86 -3.48 -15.51 -2.31
N LYS A 87 -4.44 -14.58 -2.21
CA LYS A 87 -4.31 -13.25 -2.80
C LYS A 87 -3.26 -12.41 -2.06
N VAL A 88 -3.15 -12.53 -0.75
CA VAL A 88 -2.07 -11.87 0.03
C VAL A 88 -0.70 -12.38 -0.41
N LEU A 89 -0.52 -13.70 -0.50
CA LEU A 89 0.73 -14.30 -0.95
C LEU A 89 1.05 -13.91 -2.39
N HIS A 90 0.06 -13.91 -3.27
CA HIS A 90 0.24 -13.46 -4.65
C HIS A 90 0.66 -11.99 -4.74
N SER A 91 0.05 -11.10 -3.96
CA SER A 91 0.47 -9.70 -3.89
C SER A 91 1.91 -9.55 -3.38
N LEU A 92 2.32 -10.36 -2.39
CA LEU A 92 3.72 -10.40 -1.93
C LEU A 92 4.68 -10.89 -3.01
N GLU A 93 4.29 -11.91 -3.78
CA GLU A 93 5.08 -12.42 -4.89
C GLU A 93 5.28 -11.38 -5.99
N LEU A 94 4.20 -10.72 -6.41
CA LEU A 94 4.26 -9.64 -7.41
C LEU A 94 5.13 -8.48 -6.92
N LEU A 95 4.97 -8.09 -5.65
CA LEU A 95 5.80 -7.05 -5.05
C LEU A 95 7.29 -7.46 -5.09
N GLY A 96 7.61 -8.68 -4.64
CA GLY A 96 8.98 -9.16 -4.53
C GLY A 96 9.66 -9.42 -5.87
N LYS A 97 8.94 -10.00 -6.84
CA LYS A 97 9.51 -10.42 -8.14
C LYS A 97 9.48 -9.33 -9.19
N GLU A 98 8.45 -8.49 -9.21
CA GLU A 98 8.25 -7.53 -10.30
C GLU A 98 8.47 -6.07 -9.90
N VAL A 99 8.11 -5.71 -8.67
CA VAL A 99 8.11 -4.30 -8.23
C VAL A 99 9.44 -3.91 -7.59
N LEU A 100 9.92 -4.68 -6.60
CA LEU A 100 11.17 -4.37 -5.88
C LEU A 100 12.40 -4.25 -6.81
N PRO A 101 12.64 -5.13 -7.79
CA PRO A 101 13.80 -5.00 -8.67
C PRO A 101 13.78 -3.69 -9.47
N ARG A 102 12.60 -3.29 -9.98
CA ARG A 102 12.43 -2.05 -10.75
C ARG A 102 12.60 -0.79 -9.91
N ILE A 103 12.25 -0.84 -8.62
CA ILE A 103 12.47 0.28 -7.68
C ILE A 103 13.95 0.44 -7.35
N HIS A 104 14.69 -0.66 -7.19
CA HIS A 104 16.13 -0.58 -6.95
C HIS A 104 16.88 0.13 -8.08
N GLU A 105 16.37 0.08 -9.32
CA GLU A 105 16.91 0.81 -10.46
C GLU A 105 16.76 2.34 -10.33
N PHE A 106 15.84 2.84 -9.50
CA PHE A 106 15.63 4.29 -9.36
C PHE A 106 16.86 5.01 -8.80
N GLY A 107 17.63 4.35 -7.92
CA GLY A 107 18.85 4.89 -7.34
C GLY A 107 20.13 4.53 -8.10
N ALA A 108 20.07 3.61 -9.08
CA ALA A 108 21.24 3.15 -9.84
C ALA A 108 21.56 4.03 -11.06
N ALA A 109 20.67 4.96 -11.41
CA ALA A 109 20.86 5.93 -12.51
C ALA A 109 21.42 7.29 -12.04
N GLY A 110 22.15 7.30 -10.91
CA GLY A 110 22.81 8.48 -10.35
C GLY A 110 24.33 8.44 -10.53
#